data_AF-A0A6I9ZB80-F1
#
_entry.id   AF-A0A6I9ZB80-F1
#
_cell.length_a   1.000
_cell.length_b   1.000
_cell.length_c   1.000
_cell.angle_alpha   90.00
_cell.angle_beta   90.00
_cell.angle_gamma   90.00
#
_symmetry.space_group_name_H-M   'P 1'
#
loop_
_entity.id
_entity.type
_entity.pdbx_description
1 polymer ?
#
loop_
_entity_poly.entity_id
_entity_poly.type
_entity_poly.pdbx_seq_one_letter_code
_entity_poly.pdbx_strand_id
1 'polypeptide(L)'
;LSQIQRSWKEVDKSGNQAQTKSFSNKLIFQAQTPIVSFIRIGSSASSSKSQLLNTLLSKRKHDTFFHRHCRGSTRERLLMEGLVEIAWYCPAGSPDDTFERCVAFCNLHGDARDHGAQLQFLQEISAVNVALVSDWEHMDNRGKKLLQDLWQSQRPLVCLLTEKEKVAAGQAGKTITIGIKNRNEAE
;
A
#
# COMPACT_ATOMS: atom_id res chain seq x y z
N LEU A 1 8.72 -17.55 -2.55
CA LEU A 1 9.14 -16.89 -1.28
C LEU A 1 10.17 -17.70 -0.48
N SER A 2 10.23 -19.04 -0.62
CA SER A 2 11.05 -19.94 0.20
C SER A 2 12.58 -19.74 0.12
N GLN A 3 13.06 -18.90 -0.80
CA GLN A 3 14.49 -18.66 -1.02
C GLN A 3 14.91 -17.19 -0.77
N ILE A 4 13.97 -16.32 -0.42
CA ILE A 4 14.28 -14.90 -0.21
C ILE A 4 14.82 -14.73 1.21
N GLN A 5 16.12 -14.47 1.32
CA GLN A 5 16.78 -14.13 2.57
C GLN A 5 16.97 -12.62 2.70
N ARG A 6 16.77 -12.10 3.92
CA ARG A 6 16.96 -10.69 4.27
C ARG A 6 17.56 -10.55 5.67
N SER A 7 18.19 -9.41 5.89
CA SER A 7 18.68 -8.96 7.19
C SER A 7 18.07 -7.60 7.51
N TRP A 8 17.68 -7.38 8.75
CA TRP A 8 17.08 -6.12 9.20
C TRP A 8 17.24 -5.97 10.72
N LYS A 9 17.00 -4.77 11.23
CA LYS A 9 16.99 -4.47 12.66
C LYS A 9 15.69 -3.78 13.01
N GLU A 10 14.99 -4.32 13.99
CA GLU A 10 13.76 -3.74 14.51
C GLU A 10 14.03 -3.01 15.82
N VAL A 11 13.32 -1.92 16.05
CA VAL A 11 13.36 -1.19 17.31
C VAL A 11 12.04 -1.45 18.03
N ASP A 12 12.12 -1.97 19.25
CA ASP A 12 10.97 -2.11 20.13
C ASP A 12 11.04 -1.07 21.25
N LYS A 13 10.00 -0.25 21.33
CA LYS A 13 9.88 0.85 22.30
C LYS A 13 8.86 0.47 23.37
N SER A 14 9.19 -0.54 24.16
CA SER A 14 8.36 -0.93 25.32
C SER A 14 8.86 -0.22 26.59
N GLY A 15 8.14 0.80 27.05
CA GLY A 15 8.50 1.57 28.24
C GLY A 15 9.61 2.61 28.00
N ASN A 16 10.48 2.82 28.99
CA ASN A 16 11.56 3.83 28.95
C ASN A 16 12.87 3.35 28.27
N GLN A 17 12.91 2.13 27.73
CA GLN A 17 14.10 1.57 27.07
C GLN A 17 13.76 1.14 25.64
N ALA A 18 14.59 1.56 24.69
CA ALA A 18 14.52 1.09 23.31
C ALA A 18 15.42 -0.14 23.14
N GLN A 19 14.85 -1.28 22.78
CA GLN A 19 15.61 -2.49 22.49
C GLN A 19 15.70 -2.69 20.98
N THR A 20 16.90 -2.92 20.46
CA THR A 20 17.10 -3.26 19.05
C THR A 20 17.22 -4.76 18.88
N LYS A 21 16.39 -5.36 18.03
CA LYS A 21 16.44 -6.77 17.66
C LYS A 21 17.01 -6.92 16.25
N SER A 22 18.10 -7.65 16.12
CA SER A 22 18.77 -7.87 14.83
C SER A 22 18.39 -9.22 14.24
N PHE A 23 18.07 -9.24 12.95
CA PHE A 23 17.79 -10.41 12.14
C PHE A 23 18.83 -10.50 11.02
N SER A 24 19.50 -11.63 10.89
CA SER A 24 20.54 -11.85 9.90
C SER A 24 20.19 -13.06 9.03
N ASN A 25 20.22 -12.88 7.70
CA ASN A 25 20.00 -13.89 6.67
C ASN A 25 18.78 -14.79 6.93
N LYS A 26 17.71 -14.20 7.46
CA LYS A 26 16.46 -14.89 7.76
C LYS A 26 15.66 -15.04 6.46
N LEU A 27 15.05 -16.20 6.30
CA LEU A 27 14.06 -16.41 5.24
C LEU A 27 12.85 -15.53 5.53
N ILE A 28 12.46 -14.69 4.57
CA ILE A 28 11.47 -13.64 4.82
C ILE A 28 10.09 -14.20 5.20
N PHE A 29 9.73 -15.38 4.69
CA PHE A 29 8.46 -16.03 5.01
C PHE A 29 8.40 -16.56 6.47
N GLN A 30 9.55 -16.72 7.14
CA GLN A 30 9.61 -17.12 8.55
C GLN A 30 9.37 -15.93 9.49
N ALA A 31 9.44 -14.70 8.98
CA ALA A 31 9.14 -13.51 9.75
C ALA A 31 7.63 -13.27 9.76
N GLN A 32 7.08 -13.00 10.94
CA GLN A 32 5.72 -12.51 11.07
C GLN A 32 5.69 -11.02 10.70
N THR A 33 5.60 -10.73 9.40
CA THR A 33 5.55 -9.35 8.89
C THR A 33 4.10 -8.94 8.65
N PRO A 34 3.63 -7.80 9.21
CA PRO A 34 2.34 -7.24 8.82
C PRO A 34 2.34 -6.92 7.32
N ILE A 35 1.22 -7.20 6.67
CA ILE A 35 1.02 -6.95 5.24
C ILE A 35 0.12 -5.73 5.06
N VAL A 36 0.59 -4.75 4.30
CA VAL A 36 -0.19 -3.58 3.89
C VAL A 36 -0.48 -3.69 2.40
N SER A 37 -1.75 -3.85 2.04
CA SER A 37 -2.14 -4.03 0.64
C SER A 37 -2.72 -2.76 0.06
N PHE A 38 -2.18 -2.35 -1.08
CA PHE A 38 -2.63 -1.18 -1.83
C PHE A 38 -3.42 -1.62 -3.05
N ILE A 39 -4.67 -1.13 -3.12
CA ILE A 39 -5.59 -1.35 -4.22
C ILE A 39 -6.02 0.00 -4.81
N ARG A 40 -6.51 -0.02 -6.05
CA ARG A 40 -7.16 1.13 -6.67
C ARG A 40 -8.63 0.81 -6.89
N ILE A 41 -9.50 1.77 -6.66
CA ILE A 41 -10.91 1.73 -7.04
C ILE A 41 -11.16 2.95 -7.92
N GLY A 42 -11.45 2.71 -9.20
CA GLY A 42 -11.64 3.78 -10.18
C GLY A 42 -10.59 3.78 -11.28
N SER A 43 -10.94 4.43 -12.39
CA SER A 43 -10.20 4.39 -13.65
C SER A 43 -9.26 5.57 -13.85
N SER A 44 -9.35 6.61 -13.01
CA SER A 44 -8.58 7.83 -13.23
C SER A 44 -7.07 7.57 -13.23
N ALA A 45 -6.43 8.03 -14.30
CA ALA A 45 -4.98 7.96 -14.42
C ALA A 45 -4.28 9.13 -13.71
N SER A 46 -4.98 10.16 -13.23
CA SER A 46 -4.32 11.38 -12.72
C SER A 46 -3.30 11.06 -11.61
N SER A 47 -3.72 10.30 -10.59
CA SER A 47 -2.86 9.90 -9.48
C SER A 47 -2.33 8.49 -9.65
N SER A 48 -1.02 8.28 -9.53
CA SER A 48 -0.40 6.94 -9.62
C SER A 48 -0.26 6.30 -8.25
N LYS A 49 -0.88 5.12 -8.08
CA LYS A 49 -0.79 4.32 -6.85
C LYS A 49 0.64 3.89 -6.58
N SER A 50 1.31 3.28 -7.55
CA SER A 50 2.68 2.80 -7.38
C SER A 50 3.68 3.93 -7.07
N GLN A 51 3.52 5.12 -7.66
CA GLN A 51 4.38 6.28 -7.32
C GLN A 51 4.16 6.75 -5.88
N LEU A 52 2.92 6.70 -5.38
CA LEU A 52 2.63 6.99 -3.98
C LEU A 52 3.32 5.97 -3.05
N LEU A 53 3.23 4.67 -3.36
CA LEU A 53 3.95 3.64 -2.59
C LEU A 53 5.47 3.86 -2.64
N ASN A 54 6.04 4.14 -3.82
CA ASN A 54 7.48 4.40 -3.93
C ASN A 54 7.91 5.60 -3.09
N THR A 55 7.11 6.66 -3.08
CA THR A 55 7.35 7.83 -2.22
C THR A 55 7.35 7.45 -0.74
N LEU A 56 6.41 6.61 -0.31
CA LEU A 56 6.32 6.13 1.07
C LEU A 56 7.53 5.27 1.48
N LEU A 57 7.97 4.35 0.61
CA LEU A 57 8.99 3.37 0.96
C LEU A 57 10.42 3.87 0.80
N SER A 58 10.70 4.62 -0.27
CA SER A 58 12.07 5.01 -0.61
C SER A 58 12.37 6.47 -0.33
N LYS A 59 11.39 7.25 0.16
CA LYS A 59 11.47 8.72 0.23
C LYS A 59 11.91 9.31 -1.12
N ARG A 60 11.39 8.74 -2.22
CA ARG A 60 11.70 9.08 -3.64
C ARG A 60 13.12 8.76 -4.13
N LYS A 61 13.90 7.95 -3.40
CA LYS A 61 15.27 7.60 -3.82
C LYS A 61 15.32 6.60 -4.97
N HIS A 62 14.33 5.71 -5.05
CA HIS A 62 14.25 4.67 -6.09
C HIS A 62 12.81 4.16 -6.24
N ASP A 63 12.53 3.51 -7.36
CA ASP A 63 11.26 2.84 -7.61
C ASP A 63 11.28 1.41 -7.08
N THR A 64 10.52 1.15 -6.01
CA THR A 64 10.35 -0.19 -5.45
C THR A 64 9.32 -1.01 -6.24
N PHE A 65 8.20 -0.37 -6.60
CA PHE A 65 7.13 -0.93 -7.40
C PHE A 65 7.13 -0.36 -8.80
N PHE A 66 6.75 -1.18 -9.77
CA PHE A 66 6.65 -0.75 -11.16
C PHE A 66 5.55 0.29 -11.31
N HIS A 67 5.79 1.31 -12.14
CA HIS A 67 4.81 2.35 -12.43
C HIS A 67 4.94 2.85 -13.86
N ARG A 68 3.98 3.68 -14.27
CA ARG A 68 3.82 4.09 -15.66
C ARG A 68 5.02 4.85 -16.27
N HIS A 69 5.90 5.43 -15.45
CA HIS A 69 7.10 6.13 -15.93
C HIS A 69 8.38 5.30 -15.79
N CYS A 70 8.29 4.05 -15.32
CA CYS A 70 9.43 3.13 -15.38
C CYS A 70 9.82 2.85 -16.83
N ARG A 71 11.12 2.67 -17.09
CA ARG A 71 11.61 2.22 -18.39
C ARG A 71 10.96 0.89 -18.77
N GLY A 72 10.44 0.79 -19.99
CA GLY A 72 9.71 -0.40 -20.47
C GLY A 72 8.22 -0.42 -20.10
N SER A 73 7.71 0.60 -19.41
CA SER A 73 6.28 0.78 -19.20
C SER A 73 5.55 1.11 -20.50
N THR A 74 4.36 0.56 -20.67
CA THR A 74 3.42 0.92 -21.73
C THR A 74 2.13 1.47 -21.13
N ARG A 75 1.45 2.33 -21.88
CA ARG A 75 0.15 2.90 -21.47
C ARG A 75 -0.90 1.82 -21.20
N GLU A 76 -0.82 0.70 -21.93
CA GLU A 76 -1.79 -0.38 -21.94
C GLU A 76 -1.62 -1.38 -20.78
N ARG A 77 -0.52 -1.31 -20.02
CA ARG A 77 -0.28 -2.15 -18.82
C ARG A 77 -0.48 -3.65 -19.05
N LEU A 78 -0.30 -4.14 -20.28
CA LEU A 78 -0.73 -5.48 -20.72
C LEU A 78 -0.24 -6.63 -19.83
N LEU A 79 0.95 -6.51 -19.24
CA LEU A 79 1.53 -7.54 -18.37
C LEU A 79 1.33 -7.27 -16.88
N MET A 80 0.92 -6.06 -16.52
CA MET A 80 0.82 -5.61 -15.13
C MET A 80 -0.60 -5.69 -14.61
N GLU A 81 -1.61 -5.55 -15.47
CA GLU A 81 -3.02 -5.56 -15.05
C GLU A 81 -3.38 -6.85 -14.30
N GLY A 82 -3.87 -6.73 -13.06
CA GLY A 82 -4.22 -7.85 -12.19
C GLY A 82 -3.04 -8.51 -11.45
N LEU A 83 -1.80 -8.08 -11.69
CA LEU A 83 -0.63 -8.56 -10.95
C LEU A 83 -0.62 -8.01 -9.53
N VAL A 84 -0.34 -8.88 -8.55
CA VAL A 84 -0.01 -8.46 -7.18
C VAL A 84 1.51 -8.46 -7.04
N GLU A 85 2.12 -7.28 -7.00
CA GLU A 85 3.54 -7.14 -6.64
C GLU A 85 3.70 -7.10 -5.12
N ILE A 86 4.79 -7.66 -4.60
CA ILE A 86 5.12 -7.63 -3.18
C ILE A 86 6.55 -7.16 -2.95
N ALA A 87 6.74 -6.27 -1.97
CA ALA A 87 8.04 -5.81 -1.50
C ALA A 87 8.08 -5.77 0.03
N TRP A 88 9.28 -5.87 0.60
CA TRP A 88 9.49 -5.78 2.04
C TRP A 88 10.30 -4.55 2.37
N TYR A 89 9.79 -3.75 3.30
CA TYR A 89 10.59 -2.75 4.00
C TYR A 89 11.33 -3.44 5.15
N CYS A 90 12.66 -3.41 5.08
CA CYS A 90 13.55 -4.01 6.07
C CYS A 90 14.34 -2.89 6.77
N PRO A 91 13.96 -2.49 7.99
CA PRO A 91 14.62 -1.37 8.67
C PRO A 91 16.08 -1.66 9.00
N ALA A 92 16.88 -0.60 9.09
CA ALA A 92 18.26 -0.65 9.54
C ALA A 92 18.40 -0.45 11.06
N GLY A 93 17.30 -0.16 11.76
CA GLY A 93 17.29 0.21 13.18
C GLY A 93 17.77 1.66 13.42
N SER A 94 17.65 2.50 12.40
CA SER A 94 18.06 3.91 12.40
C SER A 94 16.88 4.82 12.75
N PRO A 95 17.12 5.98 13.39
CA PRO A 95 16.09 7.02 13.55
C PRO A 95 15.48 7.50 12.22
N ASP A 96 16.20 7.34 11.11
CA ASP A 96 15.74 7.72 9.76
C ASP A 96 14.81 6.68 9.12
N ASP A 97 14.64 5.51 9.72
CA ASP A 97 13.75 4.47 9.21
C ASP A 97 12.29 4.94 9.25
N THR A 98 11.56 4.71 8.15
CA THR A 98 10.13 5.04 8.08
C THR A 98 9.30 4.11 8.98
N PHE A 99 9.72 2.86 9.14
CA PHE A 99 9.05 1.85 9.95
C PHE A 99 10.03 1.21 10.93
N GLU A 100 9.59 1.01 12.17
CA GLU A 100 10.43 0.43 13.24
C GLU A 100 10.53 -1.10 13.16
N ARG A 101 9.66 -1.74 12.37
CA ARG A 101 9.59 -3.20 12.17
C ARG A 101 9.57 -3.53 10.69
N CYS A 102 9.89 -4.77 10.32
CA CYS A 102 9.75 -5.20 8.94
C CYS A 102 8.28 -5.23 8.52
N VAL A 103 7.97 -4.65 7.35
CA VAL A 103 6.59 -4.57 6.82
C VAL A 103 6.59 -5.05 5.38
N ALA A 104 5.61 -5.88 5.02
CA ALA A 104 5.38 -6.28 3.64
C ALA A 104 4.33 -5.38 3.00
N PHE A 105 4.57 -4.97 1.77
CA PHE A 105 3.68 -4.13 0.98
C PHE A 105 3.26 -4.90 -0.26
N CYS A 106 1.95 -5.04 -0.46
CA CYS A 106 1.38 -5.62 -1.67
C CYS A 106 0.76 -4.51 -2.52
N ASN A 107 0.92 -4.60 -3.83
CA ASN A 107 0.44 -3.63 -4.80
C ASN A 107 -0.33 -4.36 -5.90
N LEU A 108 -1.67 -4.29 -5.85
CA LEU A 108 -2.52 -4.82 -6.93
C LEU A 108 -2.53 -3.82 -8.08
N HIS A 109 -1.92 -4.18 -9.20
CA HIS A 109 -1.93 -3.39 -10.41
C HIS A 109 -3.29 -3.46 -11.10
N GLY A 110 -3.72 -2.32 -11.64
CA GLY A 110 -5.05 -2.22 -12.24
C GLY A 110 -6.12 -1.66 -11.33
N ASP A 111 -7.37 -1.78 -11.78
CA ASP A 111 -8.56 -1.45 -11.01
C ASP A 111 -9.09 -2.69 -10.28
N ALA A 112 -9.20 -2.62 -8.95
CA ALA A 112 -9.63 -3.76 -8.14
C ALA A 112 -11.05 -4.24 -8.46
N ARG A 113 -11.88 -3.40 -9.10
CA ARG A 113 -13.23 -3.77 -9.57
C ARG A 113 -13.19 -4.91 -10.59
N ASP A 114 -12.08 -5.10 -11.30
CA ASP A 114 -11.93 -6.10 -12.34
C ASP A 114 -11.16 -7.36 -11.88
N HIS A 115 -10.61 -7.35 -10.66
CA HIS A 115 -9.69 -8.39 -10.13
C HIS A 115 -10.16 -8.98 -8.80
N GLY A 116 -11.38 -9.54 -8.79
CA GLY A 116 -12.06 -10.00 -7.57
C GLY A 116 -11.30 -11.06 -6.76
N ALA A 117 -10.68 -12.04 -7.42
CA ALA A 117 -9.94 -13.11 -6.74
C ALA A 117 -8.70 -12.58 -6.01
N GLN A 118 -7.95 -11.68 -6.66
CA GLN A 118 -6.77 -11.03 -6.08
C GLN A 118 -7.17 -10.13 -4.92
N LEU A 119 -8.26 -9.38 -5.07
CA LEU A 119 -8.79 -8.55 -4.00
C LEU A 119 -9.19 -9.39 -2.78
N GLN A 120 -9.90 -10.50 -2.97
CA GLN A 120 -10.27 -11.40 -1.87
C GLN A 120 -9.04 -11.91 -1.15
N PHE A 121 -8.06 -12.44 -1.90
CA PHE A 121 -6.79 -12.89 -1.34
C PHE A 121 -6.10 -11.81 -0.50
N LEU A 122 -6.02 -10.57 -1.02
CA LEU A 122 -5.42 -9.46 -0.29
C LEU A 122 -6.18 -9.14 1.00
N GLN A 123 -7.51 -9.18 1.00
CA GLN A 123 -8.30 -8.95 2.23
C GLN A 123 -8.05 -10.01 3.30
N GLU A 124 -7.79 -11.26 2.91
CA GLU A 124 -7.51 -12.36 3.84
C GLU A 124 -6.15 -12.17 4.52
N ILE A 125 -5.11 -11.80 3.75
CA ILE A 125 -3.73 -11.76 4.26
C ILE A 125 -3.33 -10.41 4.87
N SER A 126 -4.05 -9.33 4.56
CA SER A 126 -3.64 -7.98 4.96
C SER A 126 -3.88 -7.69 6.43
N ALA A 127 -2.90 -7.06 7.06
CA ALA A 127 -3.10 -6.37 8.32
C ALA A 127 -3.90 -5.07 8.12
N VAL A 128 -3.64 -4.34 7.03
CA VAL A 128 -4.34 -3.10 6.65
C VAL A 128 -4.51 -3.05 5.13
N ASN A 129 -5.68 -2.60 4.67
CA ASN A 129 -5.92 -2.28 3.26
C ASN A 129 -5.83 -0.77 3.06
N VAL A 130 -5.21 -0.35 1.96
CA VAL A 130 -5.15 1.05 1.52
C VAL A 130 -5.78 1.14 0.14
N ALA A 131 -6.92 1.82 0.05
CA ALA A 131 -7.65 2.00 -1.20
C ALA A 131 -7.39 3.40 -1.75
N LEU A 132 -6.71 3.48 -2.90
CA LEU A 132 -6.65 4.70 -3.70
C LEU A 132 -7.93 4.82 -4.50
N VAL A 133 -8.75 5.81 -4.17
CA VAL A 133 -10.09 5.97 -4.73
C VAL A 133 -10.15 7.22 -5.59
N SER A 134 -10.47 7.04 -6.86
CA SER A 134 -10.74 8.12 -7.82
C SER A 134 -12.22 8.24 -8.14
N ASP A 135 -12.59 9.34 -8.79
CA ASP A 135 -13.93 9.58 -9.33
C ASP A 135 -15.01 9.47 -8.23
N TRP A 136 -14.70 9.87 -6.99
CA TRP A 136 -15.54 9.61 -5.81
C TRP A 136 -17.01 10.01 -6.01
N GLU A 137 -17.22 11.20 -6.56
CA GLU A 137 -18.56 11.79 -6.73
C GLU A 137 -19.33 11.14 -7.89
N HIS A 138 -18.60 10.56 -8.84
CA HIS A 138 -19.15 9.91 -10.04
C HIS A 138 -18.95 8.39 -10.03
N MET A 139 -18.61 7.82 -8.87
CA MET A 139 -18.29 6.41 -8.75
C MET A 139 -19.50 5.55 -9.12
N ASP A 140 -19.26 4.55 -9.97
CA ASP A 140 -20.27 3.59 -10.37
C ASP A 140 -20.71 2.69 -9.21
N ASN A 141 -21.80 1.94 -9.43
CA ASN A 141 -22.35 1.06 -8.40
C ASN A 141 -21.39 -0.06 -8.01
N ARG A 142 -20.56 -0.54 -8.94
CA ARG A 142 -19.53 -1.55 -8.66
C ARG A 142 -18.49 -1.04 -7.68
N GLY A 143 -17.95 0.16 -7.90
CA GLY A 143 -17.01 0.82 -6.99
C GLY A 143 -17.63 1.10 -5.62
N LYS A 144 -18.86 1.62 -5.59
CA LYS A 144 -19.59 1.91 -4.33
C LYS A 144 -19.80 0.64 -3.50
N LYS A 145 -20.22 -0.45 -4.16
CA LYS A 145 -20.43 -1.75 -3.52
C LYS A 145 -19.12 -2.31 -2.97
N LEU A 146 -18.07 -2.29 -3.77
CA LEU A 146 -16.73 -2.72 -3.35
C LEU A 146 -16.26 -1.95 -2.11
N LEU A 147 -16.38 -0.63 -2.13
CA LEU A 147 -15.97 0.21 -1.02
C LEU A 147 -16.78 -0.05 0.25
N GLN A 148 -18.10 -0.26 0.10
CA GLN A 148 -18.97 -0.65 1.20
C GLN A 148 -18.56 -1.98 1.81
N ASP A 149 -18.23 -2.97 0.98
CA ASP A 149 -17.78 -4.28 1.44
C ASP A 149 -16.44 -4.17 2.20
N LEU A 150 -15.53 -3.32 1.73
CA LEU A 150 -14.26 -3.03 2.43
C LEU A 150 -14.48 -2.32 3.77
N TRP A 151 -15.43 -1.40 3.88
CA TRP A 151 -15.76 -0.74 5.16
C TRP A 151 -16.39 -1.69 6.18
N GLN A 152 -17.13 -2.69 5.71
CA GLN A 152 -17.75 -3.71 6.56
C GLN A 152 -16.79 -4.86 6.91
N SER A 153 -15.61 -4.91 6.27
CA SER A 153 -14.59 -5.91 6.53
C SER A 153 -14.01 -5.78 7.95
N GLN A 154 -13.50 -6.90 8.47
CA GLN A 154 -12.79 -6.91 9.75
C GLN A 154 -11.43 -6.21 9.71
N ARG A 155 -10.85 -6.08 8.51
CA ARG A 155 -9.54 -5.47 8.29
C ARG A 155 -9.66 -3.94 8.25
N PRO A 156 -8.77 -3.21 8.96
CA PRO A 156 -8.69 -1.77 8.84
C PRO A 156 -8.52 -1.31 7.39
N LEU A 157 -9.16 -0.17 7.07
CA LEU A 157 -9.13 0.43 5.74
C LEU A 157 -8.67 1.88 5.81
N VAL A 158 -7.71 2.24 4.97
CA VAL A 158 -7.32 3.63 4.71
C VAL A 158 -7.77 3.99 3.30
N CYS A 159 -8.71 4.92 3.18
CA CYS A 159 -9.19 5.44 1.90
C CYS A 159 -8.45 6.72 1.55
N LEU A 160 -7.79 6.74 0.39
CA LEU A 160 -7.08 7.90 -0.14
C LEU A 160 -7.87 8.46 -1.33
N LEU A 161 -8.54 9.60 -1.14
CA LEU A 161 -9.35 10.23 -2.19
C LEU A 161 -8.49 11.15 -3.05
N THR A 162 -8.36 10.84 -4.34
CA THR A 162 -7.44 11.55 -5.25
C THR A 162 -7.91 12.95 -5.65
N GLU A 163 -9.20 13.25 -5.50
CA GLU A 163 -9.81 14.49 -6.00
C GLU A 163 -10.22 15.47 -4.91
N LYS A 164 -10.06 15.10 -3.63
CA LYS A 164 -10.42 15.94 -2.48
C LYS A 164 -9.18 16.42 -1.74
N GLU A 165 -9.07 17.73 -1.47
CA GLU A 165 -7.96 18.33 -0.69
C GLU A 165 -8.19 18.21 0.82
N LYS A 166 -9.44 18.39 1.24
CA LYS A 166 -9.86 18.35 2.64
C LYS A 166 -11.09 17.47 2.74
N VAL A 167 -10.88 16.27 3.24
CA VAL A 167 -11.97 15.47 3.79
C VAL A 167 -11.92 15.71 5.28
N ALA A 168 -13.03 16.14 5.90
CA ALA A 168 -13.13 16.09 7.35
C ALA A 168 -12.80 14.65 7.76
N ALA A 169 -11.81 14.44 8.62
CA ALA A 169 -11.37 13.10 8.99
C ALA A 169 -12.56 12.33 9.59
N GLY A 170 -13.28 11.60 8.75
CA GLY A 170 -14.39 10.76 9.15
C GLY A 170 -13.78 9.48 9.72
N GLN A 171 -13.54 9.47 11.02
CA GLN A 171 -13.23 8.25 11.74
C GLN A 171 -14.55 7.55 12.06
N ALA A 172 -14.91 6.57 11.22
CA ALA A 172 -15.95 5.62 11.55
C ALA A 172 -15.29 4.26 11.83
N GLY A 173 -15.07 3.97 13.11
CA GLY A 173 -14.48 2.70 13.55
C GLY A 173 -13.05 2.48 13.04
N LYS A 174 -12.81 1.39 12.29
CA LYS A 174 -11.49 0.97 11.77
C LYS A 174 -11.09 1.64 10.45
N THR A 175 -11.87 2.61 9.98
CA THR A 175 -11.68 3.27 8.68
C THR A 175 -11.15 4.68 8.85
N ILE A 176 -10.14 5.04 8.06
CA ILE A 176 -9.60 6.40 7.96
C ILE A 176 -9.73 6.88 6.51
N THR A 177 -10.31 8.06 6.29
CA THR A 177 -10.38 8.67 4.95
C THR A 177 -9.52 9.93 4.89
N ILE A 178 -8.66 10.01 3.88
CA ILE A 178 -7.69 11.10 3.68
C ILE A 178 -7.85 11.64 2.25
N GLY A 179 -8.01 12.96 2.12
CA GLY A 179 -7.94 13.64 0.83
C GLY A 179 -6.49 13.91 0.42
N ILE A 180 -6.12 13.58 -0.83
CA ILE A 180 -4.75 13.70 -1.33
C ILE A 180 -4.62 14.46 -2.66
N LYS A 181 -5.62 15.27 -3.03
CA LYS A 181 -5.60 16.04 -4.30
C LYS A 181 -4.29 16.81 -4.47
N ASN A 182 -3.63 16.63 -5.62
CA ASN A 182 -2.43 17.33 -6.09
C ASN A 182 -1.36 17.62 -5.02
N ARG A 183 -0.89 16.59 -4.32
CA ARG A 183 0.40 16.68 -3.57
C ARG A 183 1.65 16.34 -4.40
N ASN A 184 1.48 16.00 -5.67
CA ASN A 184 2.52 15.89 -6.71
C ASN A 184 1.85 16.48 -7.96
N GLU A 185 2.27 17.59 -8.54
CA GLU A 185 3.60 17.90 -9.05
C GLU A 185 4.07 19.27 -8.52
N ALA A 186 5.23 19.31 -7.87
CA ALA A 186 6.01 20.54 -7.86
C ALA A 186 6.58 20.70 -9.27
N GLU A 187 6.58 21.94 -9.77
CA GLU A 187 7.35 22.39 -10.93
C GLU A 187 8.82 21.91 -10.89
#